data_AF-A0A8T0EJD5-F1
#
_entry.id   AF-A0A8T0EJD5-F1
#
_cell.length_a   1.000
_cell.length_b   1.000
_cell.length_c   1.000
_cell.angle_alpha   90.00
_cell.angle_beta   90.00
_cell.angle_gamma   90.00
#
_symmetry.space_group_name_H-M   'P 1'
#
loop_
_entity.id
_entity.type
_entity.pdbx_description
1 polymer ?
#
loop_
_entity_poly.entity_id
_entity_poly.type
_entity_poly.pdbx_seq_one_letter_code
_entity_poly.pdbx_strand_id
1 'polypeptide(L)'
;MYAIEWQKRGLPHAHIWLKTKIHQAQIDDVISAEISNPEEDRLLFDIVTKNMVHGPCEAMNLQSPCMVDNKCPKKFPRDLVHETRTGDDEYERRNQKMEVIQQSE
;
A
#
# COMPACT_ATOMS: atom_id res chain seq x y z
N MET A 1 2.09 -18.53 13.11
CA MET A 1 3.14 -17.69 13.73
C MET A 1 3.53 -16.66 12.69
N TYR A 2 3.53 -15.38 13.02
CA TYR A 2 3.91 -14.29 12.10
C TYR A 2 5.02 -13.47 12.73
N ALA A 3 5.94 -12.95 11.91
CA ALA A 3 7.01 -12.06 12.34
C ALA A 3 6.85 -10.72 11.62
N ILE A 4 6.84 -9.64 12.39
CA ILE A 4 6.81 -8.28 11.87
C ILE A 4 8.22 -7.73 11.96
N GLU A 5 8.81 -7.37 10.83
CA GLU A 5 10.14 -6.77 10.77
C GLU A 5 10.05 -5.33 10.25
N TRP A 6 10.72 -4.43 10.96
CA TRP A 6 10.86 -3.04 10.55
C TRP A 6 12.18 -2.86 9.83
N GLN A 7 12.16 -2.89 8.50
CA GLN A 7 13.35 -2.62 7.67
C GLN A 7 13.65 -1.12 7.68
N LYS A 8 14.88 -0.72 8.03
CA LYS A 8 15.30 0.68 8.23
C LYS A 8 15.16 1.61 7.00
N ARG A 9 14.73 1.11 5.83
CA ARG A 9 14.67 1.87 4.56
C ARG A 9 13.50 1.53 3.63
N GLY A 10 12.46 0.83 4.08
CA GLY A 10 11.39 0.39 3.19
C GLY A 10 10.09 0.12 3.90
N LEU A 11 9.00 0.30 3.16
CA LEU A 11 7.60 0.08 3.50
C LEU A 11 7.36 -1.12 4.45
N PRO A 12 6.28 -1.10 5.24
CA PRO A 12 5.93 -2.19 6.16
C PRO A 12 5.96 -3.53 5.43
N HIS A 13 6.78 -4.43 5.95
CA HIS A 13 6.88 -5.80 5.47
C HIS A 13 6.50 -6.76 6.59
N ALA A 14 5.69 -7.75 6.25
CA ALA A 14 5.27 -8.81 7.16
C ALA A 14 5.64 -10.15 6.55
N HIS A 15 6.39 -10.96 7.29
CA HIS A 15 6.64 -12.35 6.92
C HIS A 15 5.56 -13.22 7.57
N ILE A 16 4.61 -13.68 6.74
CA ILE A 16 3.51 -14.54 7.16
C ILE A 16 3.84 -15.97 6.73
N TRP A 17 4.03 -16.87 7.70
CA TRP A 17 4.23 -18.29 7.42
C TRP A 17 2.87 -18.99 7.28
N LEU A 18 2.61 -19.59 6.11
CA LEU A 18 1.42 -20.40 5.85
C LEU A 18 1.77 -21.89 5.90
N LYS A 19 0.91 -22.71 6.54
CA LYS A 19 1.10 -24.16 6.63
C LYS A 19 0.84 -24.87 5.29
N THR A 20 -0.07 -24.32 4.50
CA THR A 20 -0.47 -24.84 3.20
C THR A 20 -0.06 -23.87 2.11
N LYS A 21 0.31 -24.42 0.94
CA LYS A 21 0.55 -23.60 -0.25
C LYS A 21 -0.78 -23.01 -0.72
N ILE A 22 -0.80 -21.71 -0.96
CA ILE A 22 -1.95 -21.00 -1.55
C ILE A 22 -1.72 -20.83 -3.06
N HIS A 23 -2.79 -20.94 -3.84
CA HIS A 23 -2.77 -20.60 -5.26
C HIS A 23 -3.04 -19.11 -5.47
N GLN A 24 -2.62 -18.56 -6.60
CA GLN A 24 -2.77 -17.14 -6.91
C GLN A 24 -4.23 -16.65 -6.78
N ALA A 25 -5.19 -17.45 -7.25
CA ALA A 25 -6.62 -17.14 -7.15
C ALA A 25 -7.16 -17.10 -5.70
N GLN A 26 -6.41 -17.59 -4.73
CA GLN A 26 -6.79 -17.65 -3.31
C GLN A 26 -6.04 -16.61 -2.47
N ILE A 27 -5.14 -15.83 -3.07
CA ILE A 27 -4.30 -14.88 -2.31
C ILE A 27 -5.19 -13.83 -1.63
N ASP A 28 -6.09 -13.21 -2.39
CA ASP A 28 -6.94 -12.13 -1.88
C ASP A 28 -7.99 -12.62 -0.86
N ASP A 29 -8.31 -13.92 -0.86
CA ASP A 29 -9.19 -14.54 0.14
C ASP A 29 -8.48 -14.80 1.48
N VAL A 30 -7.16 -15.00 1.46
CA VAL A 30 -6.37 -15.42 2.63
C VAL A 30 -5.57 -14.26 3.22
N ILE A 31 -5.17 -13.30 2.38
CA ILE A 31 -4.28 -12.20 2.74
C ILE A 31 -4.92 -10.88 2.29
N SER A 32 -5.18 -9.99 3.25
CA SER A 32 -5.60 -8.62 3.00
C SER A 32 -4.74 -7.63 3.78
N ALA A 33 -4.70 -6.39 3.31
CA ALA A 33 -4.12 -5.27 4.04
C ALA A 33 -5.08 -4.08 3.91
N GLU A 34 -5.54 -3.56 5.05
CA GLU A 34 -6.51 -2.48 5.10
C GLU A 34 -5.91 -1.29 5.85
N ILE A 35 -6.32 -0.09 5.44
CA ILE A 35 -6.05 1.14 6.21
C ILE A 35 -7.20 1.31 7.20
N SER A 36 -6.89 1.66 8.44
CA SER A 36 -7.87 1.84 9.52
C SER A 36 -8.97 2.84 9.12
N ASN A 37 -10.21 2.59 9.53
CA ASN A 37 -11.29 3.56 9.28
C ASN A 37 -11.06 4.83 10.13
N PRO A 38 -11.00 6.04 9.54
CA PRO A 38 -10.83 7.28 10.30
C PRO A 38 -11.97 7.57 11.28
N GLU A 39 -13.18 7.03 11.06
CA GLU A 39 -14.30 7.18 11.98
C GLU A 39 -14.18 6.27 13.22
N GLU A 40 -13.50 5.13 13.09
CA GLU A 40 -13.31 4.17 14.18
C GLU A 40 -12.01 4.45 14.97
N ASP A 41 -10.91 4.75 14.26
CA ASP A 41 -9.61 5.05 14.84
C ASP A 41 -8.84 6.05 13.98
N ARG A 42 -9.15 7.34 14.21
CA ARG A 42 -8.48 8.46 13.55
C ARG A 42 -6.98 8.52 13.83
N LEU A 43 -6.55 8.17 15.04
CA LEU A 43 -5.13 8.24 15.41
C LEU A 43 -4.31 7.25 14.59
N LEU A 44 -4.78 6.01 14.49
CA LEU A 44 -4.12 4.98 13.71
C LEU A 44 -4.16 5.30 12.22
N PHE A 45 -5.30 5.78 11.71
CA PHE A 45 -5.42 6.25 10.33
C PHE A 45 -4.39 7.34 9.99
N ASP A 46 -4.26 8.36 10.84
CA ASP A 46 -3.33 9.46 10.62
C ASP A 46 -1.87 8.97 10.65
N ILE A 47 -1.53 8.06 11.56
CA ILE A 47 -0.19 7.46 11.64
C ILE A 47 0.12 6.64 10.39
N VAL A 48 -0.80 5.76 9.97
CA VAL A 48 -0.59 4.90 8.79
C VAL A 48 -0.50 5.75 7.52
N THR A 49 -1.42 6.69 7.33
CA THR A 49 -1.45 7.54 6.13
C THR A 49 -0.22 8.43 6.04
N LYS A 50 0.25 8.99 7.16
CA LYS A 50 1.43 9.86 7.17
C LYS A 50 2.74 9.12 6.93
N ASN A 51 2.87 7.89 7.44
CA ASN A 51 4.15 7.18 7.47
C ASN A 51 4.27 6.06 6.43
N MET A 52 3.15 5.46 6.02
CA MET A 52 3.12 4.24 5.19
C MET A 52 2.52 4.46 3.80
N VAL A 53 1.74 5.52 3.60
CA VAL A 53 1.12 5.85 2.32
C VAL A 53 1.98 6.91 1.61
N HIS A 54 2.21 6.73 0.31
CA HIS A 54 2.86 7.75 -0.48
C HIS A 54 1.91 8.95 -0.63
N GLY A 55 2.35 10.12 -0.19
CA GLY A 55 1.58 11.35 -0.38
C GLY A 55 1.38 11.70 -1.86
N PRO A 56 0.52 12.68 -2.16
CA PRO A 56 0.32 13.17 -3.53
C PRO A 56 1.65 13.61 -4.14
N CYS A 57 1.81 13.39 -5.44
CA CYS A 57 3.00 13.74 -6.21
C CYS A 57 2.62 14.12 -7.64
N GLU A 58 3.61 14.47 -8.45
CA GLU A 58 3.42 14.94 -9.82
C GLU A 58 2.48 16.14 -9.88
N ALA A 59 1.46 16.10 -10.73
CA ALA A 59 0.50 17.19 -10.90
C ALA A 59 -0.27 17.51 -9.62
N MET A 60 -0.40 16.55 -8.69
CA MET A 60 -1.10 16.76 -7.42
C MET A 60 -0.23 17.47 -6.38
N ASN A 61 1.10 17.32 -6.45
CA ASN A 61 2.03 18.06 -5.59
C ASN A 61 3.47 18.01 -6.14
N LEU A 62 3.89 19.07 -6.83
CA LEU A 62 5.24 19.21 -7.37
C LEU A 62 6.30 19.45 -6.28
N GLN A 63 5.90 19.85 -5.06
CA GLN A 63 6.82 20.13 -3.95
C GLN A 63 7.13 18.88 -3.09
N SER A 64 6.57 17.73 -3.44
CA SER A 64 6.82 16.50 -2.69
C SER A 64 8.31 16.14 -2.72
N PRO A 65 8.90 15.71 -1.58
CA PRO A 65 10.34 15.45 -1.48
C PRO A 65 10.82 14.27 -2.35
N CYS A 66 9.88 13.47 -2.87
CA CYS A 66 10.18 12.39 -3.81
C CYS A 66 10.40 12.88 -5.26
N MET A 67 10.02 14.12 -5.59
CA MET A 67 10.03 14.63 -6.96
C MET A 67 11.45 14.91 -7.45
N VAL A 68 11.77 14.40 -8.64
CA VAL A 68 13.01 14.68 -9.37
C VAL A 68 12.62 15.02 -10.80
N ASP A 69 13.06 16.17 -11.32
CA ASP A 69 12.71 16.65 -12.67
C ASP A 69 11.20 16.66 -12.97
N ASN A 70 10.39 17.11 -12.01
CA ASN A 70 8.92 17.12 -12.06
C ASN A 70 8.26 15.74 -12.24
N LYS A 71 8.98 14.64 -11.96
CA LYS A 71 8.45 13.28 -11.98
C LYS A 71 8.76 12.55 -10.69
N CYS A 72 7.88 11.62 -10.30
CA CYS A 72 8.17 10.74 -9.18
C CYS A 72 9.00 9.54 -9.71
N PRO A 73 10.26 9.34 -9.29
CA PRO A 73 11.08 8.21 -9.73
C PRO A 73 10.50 6.87 -9.29
N LYS A 74 9.64 6.88 -8.27
CA LYS A 74 8.88 5.71 -7.80
C LYS A 74 7.58 5.47 -8.58
N LYS A 75 7.30 6.24 -9.62
CA LYS A 75 6.14 6.12 -10.54
C LYS A 75 4.78 6.24 -9.82
N PHE A 76 4.67 7.13 -8.85
CA PHE A 76 3.37 7.44 -8.23
C PHE A 76 2.70 8.62 -8.95
N PRO A 77 1.35 8.71 -8.96
CA PRO A 77 0.41 7.69 -8.46
C PRO A 77 0.41 6.44 -9.35
N ARG A 78 0.26 5.26 -8.74
CA ARG A 78 0.20 3.97 -9.47
C ARG A 78 -1.25 3.59 -9.72
N ASP A 79 -1.52 2.97 -10.86
CA ASP A 79 -2.84 2.43 -11.16
C ASP A 79 -3.23 1.38 -10.12
N LEU A 80 -4.49 1.46 -9.67
CA LEU A 80 -5.07 0.46 -8.80
C LEU A 80 -5.28 -0.84 -9.59
N VAL A 81 -4.94 -1.97 -8.97
CA VAL A 81 -5.14 -3.30 -9.55
C VAL A 81 -6.12 -4.07 -8.68
N HIS A 82 -7.10 -4.70 -9.32
CA HIS A 82 -8.19 -5.40 -8.64
C HIS A 82 -7.78 -6.75 -8.02
N GLU A 83 -6.72 -7.36 -8.55
CA GLU A 83 -6.23 -8.68 -8.13
C GLU A 83 -4.74 -8.64 -7.80
N THR A 84 -4.32 -9.42 -6.79
CA THR A 84 -2.90 -9.55 -6.49
C THR A 84 -2.18 -10.31 -7.60
N ARG A 85 -1.11 -9.72 -8.14
CA ARG A 85 -0.28 -10.31 -9.20
C ARG A 85 1.06 -10.81 -8.65
N THR A 86 1.33 -12.10 -8.77
CA THR A 86 2.65 -12.68 -8.48
C THR A 86 3.59 -12.48 -9.67
N GLY A 87 4.73 -11.83 -9.48
CA GLY A 87 5.75 -11.60 -10.50
C GLY A 87 7.14 -11.46 -9.90
N ASP A 88 8.17 -11.82 -10.68
CA ASP A 88 9.58 -11.76 -10.30
C ASP A 88 10.07 -10.30 -10.35
N ASP A 89 10.02 -9.55 -9.25
CA ASP A 89 10.69 -8.24 -9.12
C ASP A 89 9.91 -6.99 -9.58
N GLU A 90 8.79 -6.67 -8.93
CA GLU A 90 8.47 -5.28 -8.55
C GLU A 90 7.37 -5.38 -7.49
N TYR A 91 7.61 -4.79 -6.31
CA TYR A 91 6.72 -4.73 -5.15
C TYR A 91 5.25 -5.00 -5.51
N GLU A 92 4.76 -6.19 -5.15
CA GLU A 92 3.52 -6.78 -5.66
C GLU A 92 2.37 -5.76 -5.67
N ARG A 93 1.75 -5.61 -6.84
CA ARG A 93 0.59 -4.73 -7.04
C ARG A 93 -0.56 -5.32 -6.24
N ARG A 94 -0.84 -4.70 -5.09
CA ARG A 94 -1.88 -5.14 -4.15
C ARG A 94 -3.20 -4.44 -4.42
N ASN A 95 -4.28 -5.20 -4.24
CA ASN A 95 -5.60 -4.64 -4.07
C ASN A 95 -5.61 -3.85 -2.75
N GLN A 96 -5.68 -2.52 -2.85
CA GLN A 96 -6.09 -1.71 -1.72
C GLN A 96 -7.61 -1.73 -1.80
N LYS A 97 -8.27 -2.54 -0.95
CA LYS A 97 -9.72 -2.48 -0.76
C LYS A 97 -10.05 -1.17 -0.03
N MET A 98 -9.75 -0.07 -0.70
CA MET A 98 -10.20 1.26 -0.37
C MET A 98 -11.67 1.24 -0.77
N GLU A 99 -12.58 1.21 0.19
CA GLU A 99 -13.83 1.89 -0.07
C GLU A 99 -13.45 3.32 -0.39
N VAL A 100 -13.50 3.64 -1.69
CA VAL A 100 -13.31 4.98 -2.20
C VAL A 100 -14.45 5.79 -1.60
N ILE A 101 -14.19 6.43 -0.46
CA ILE A 101 -14.93 7.63 -0.10
C ILE A 101 -14.48 8.65 -1.14
N GLN A 102 -15.20 8.66 -2.26
CA GLN A 102 -15.26 9.81 -3.15
C GLN A 102 -15.69 10.98 -2.27
N GLN A 103 -14.72 11.76 -1.80
CA GLN A 103 -15.01 13.11 -1.37
C GLN A 103 -15.30 13.87 -2.66
N SER A 104 -16.57 13.91 -3.01
CA SER A 104 -17.15 14.98 -3.79
C SER A 104 -16.82 16.31 -3.13
N GLU A 105 -16.51 17.32 -3.94
CA GLU A 105 -16.55 18.73 -3.54
C GLU A 105 -17.89 19.08 -2.84
#